data_AF-A0A9E2J510-F1
#
_entry.id   AF-A0A9E2J510-F1
#
_cell.length_a   1.000
_cell.length_b   1.000
_cell.length_c   1.000
_cell.angle_alpha   90.00
_cell.angle_beta   90.00
_cell.angle_gamma   90.00
#
_symmetry.space_group_name_H-M   'P 1'
#
loop_
_entity.id
_entity.type
_entity.pdbx_description
1 polymer ?
#
loop_
_entity_poly.entity_id
_entity_poly.type
_entity_poly.pdbx_seq_one_letter_code
_entity_poly.pdbx_strand_id
1 'polypeptide(L)'
;MKYELNKLDKSLKNFLASFLIVLSIGVGVGLIFVNQTTNFSAEGAVERFNGSGEYEDDNFEIKENYAKSVSEMLMTTHNHIIGFSFIFFMNGLIFYFNSIIKGFWKNFLLIEPFLSILLSFGSIWGMRFIHSGFVYVTVISAILMYASFFLMAGISLYELKIKRSL
;
A
#
# COMPACT_ATOMS: atom_id res chain seq x y z
N MET A 1 29.03 5.84 16.09
CA MET A 1 28.93 4.78 15.06
C MET A 1 27.79 5.16 14.12
N LYS A 2 28.07 5.57 12.87
CA LYS A 2 27.03 6.09 11.96
C LYS A 2 26.49 4.94 11.10
N TYR A 3 25.38 4.34 11.54
CA TYR A 3 24.63 3.31 10.82
C TYR A 3 23.85 3.88 9.61
N GLU A 4 24.44 4.80 8.85
CA GLU A 4 23.78 5.41 7.70
C GLU A 4 23.85 4.48 6.48
N LEU A 5 22.78 4.38 5.68
CA LEU A 5 22.70 3.47 4.53
C LEU A 5 23.88 3.61 3.55
N ASN A 6 24.31 4.84 3.28
CA ASN A 6 25.44 5.11 2.38
C ASN A 6 26.81 4.73 2.95
N LYS A 7 26.92 4.37 4.23
CA LYS A 7 28.15 3.96 4.93
C LYS A 7 28.25 2.47 5.20
N LEU A 8 27.22 1.70 4.86
CA LEU A 8 27.25 0.24 4.96
C LEU A 8 28.27 -0.38 4.01
N ASP A 9 28.73 -1.59 4.33
CA ASP A 9 29.62 -2.36 3.46
C ASP A 9 28.90 -2.77 2.16
N LYS A 10 29.69 -3.15 1.14
CA LYS A 10 29.15 -3.46 -0.19
C LYS A 10 28.21 -4.66 -0.19
N SER A 11 28.46 -5.66 0.65
CA SER A 11 27.63 -6.88 0.71
C SER A 11 26.25 -6.54 1.25
N LEU A 12 26.19 -5.85 2.39
CA LEU A 12 24.93 -5.45 3.01
C LEU A 12 24.16 -4.46 2.11
N LYS A 13 24.84 -3.52 1.45
CA LYS A 13 24.18 -2.63 0.48
C LYS A 13 23.52 -3.38 -0.67
N ASN A 14 24.19 -4.40 -1.18
CA ASN A 14 23.65 -5.22 -2.25
C ASN A 14 22.44 -6.03 -1.78
N PHE A 15 22.54 -6.66 -0.61
CA PHE A 15 21.45 -7.42 -0.02
C PHE A 15 20.19 -6.57 0.18
N LEU A 16 20.31 -5.43 0.87
CA LEU A 16 19.17 -4.54 1.16
C LEU A 16 18.55 -3.95 -0.11
N ALA A 17 19.37 -3.58 -1.10
CA ALA A 17 18.86 -3.05 -2.36
C ALA A 17 18.13 -4.12 -3.18
N SER A 18 18.66 -5.34 -3.25
CA SER A 18 17.97 -6.46 -3.92
C SER A 18 16.62 -6.73 -3.26
N PHE A 19 16.57 -6.74 -1.92
CA PHE A 19 15.33 -6.86 -1.17
C PHE A 19 14.33 -5.75 -1.52
N LEU A 20 14.75 -4.48 -1.48
CA LEU A 20 13.88 -3.33 -1.79
C LEU A 20 13.37 -3.34 -3.23
N ILE A 21 14.19 -3.77 -4.20
CA ILE A 21 13.78 -3.89 -5.61
C ILE A 21 12.68 -4.94 -5.74
N VAL A 22 12.89 -6.14 -5.19
CA VAL A 22 11.90 -7.23 -5.24
C VAL A 22 10.63 -6.84 -4.50
N LEU A 23 10.75 -6.23 -3.33
CA LEU A 23 9.62 -5.72 -2.55
C LEU A 23 8.81 -4.68 -3.35
N SER A 24 9.50 -3.75 -4.03
CA SER A 24 8.87 -2.72 -4.84
C SER A 24 8.16 -3.29 -6.07
N ILE A 25 8.74 -4.30 -6.73
CA ILE A 25 8.08 -5.03 -7.83
C ILE A 25 6.82 -5.72 -7.31
N GLY A 26 6.88 -6.40 -6.16
CA GLY A 26 5.72 -7.05 -5.55
C GLY A 26 4.58 -6.07 -5.26
N VAL A 27 4.90 -4.91 -4.67
CA VAL A 27 3.92 -3.84 -4.43
C VAL A 27 3.38 -3.28 -5.76
N GLY A 28 4.22 -3.13 -6.78
CA GLY A 28 3.81 -2.70 -8.11
C GLY A 28 2.84 -3.67 -8.79
N VAL A 29 3.06 -4.98 -8.67
CA VAL A 29 2.11 -6.00 -9.15
C VAL A 29 0.77 -5.89 -8.43
N GLY A 30 0.78 -5.63 -7.12
CA GLY A 30 -0.43 -5.34 -6.36
C GLY A 30 -1.20 -4.13 -6.89
N LEU A 31 -0.52 -3.04 -7.26
CA LEU A 31 -1.15 -1.88 -7.89
C LEU A 31 -1.74 -2.19 -9.27
N ILE A 32 -1.06 -3.01 -10.08
CA ILE A 32 -1.60 -3.48 -11.36
C ILE A 32 -2.89 -4.26 -11.13
N PHE A 33 -2.94 -5.14 -10.12
CA PHE A 33 -4.16 -5.87 -9.75
C PHE A 33 -5.29 -4.92 -9.33
N VAL A 34 -4.99 -3.87 -8.56
CA VAL A 34 -5.99 -2.84 -8.21
C VAL A 34 -6.50 -2.15 -9.48
N ASN A 35 -5.64 -1.76 -10.40
CA ASN A 35 -6.06 -1.16 -11.67
C ASN A 35 -6.97 -2.09 -12.47
N GLN A 36 -6.60 -3.37 -12.61
CA GLN A 36 -7.38 -4.36 -13.36
C GLN A 36 -8.75 -4.64 -12.74
N THR A 37 -8.92 -4.41 -11.43
CA THR A 37 -10.17 -4.73 -10.72
C THR A 37 -11.02 -3.51 -10.37
N THR A 38 -10.49 -2.29 -10.54
CA THR A 38 -11.18 -1.04 -10.16
C THR A 38 -11.04 0.08 -11.19
N ASN A 39 -10.21 -0.11 -12.23
CA ASN A 39 -9.82 0.94 -13.19
C ASN A 39 -9.25 2.21 -12.54
N PHE A 40 -8.76 2.10 -11.30
CA PHE A 40 -8.36 3.23 -10.46
C PHE A 40 -9.45 4.33 -10.33
N SER A 41 -10.73 3.95 -10.41
CA SER A 41 -11.85 4.86 -10.19
C SER A 41 -12.57 4.58 -8.87
N ALA A 42 -13.22 5.61 -8.32
CA ALA A 42 -14.02 5.46 -7.11
C ALA A 42 -15.23 4.56 -7.39
N GLU A 43 -15.85 4.70 -8.56
CA GLU A 43 -16.98 3.89 -9.01
C GLU A 43 -16.58 2.42 -9.13
N GLY A 44 -15.44 2.13 -9.76
CA GLY A 44 -14.94 0.76 -9.90
C GLY A 44 -14.55 0.13 -8.56
N ALA A 45 -14.03 0.92 -7.63
CA ALA A 45 -13.79 0.46 -6.26
C ALA A 45 -15.11 0.16 -5.52
N VAL A 46 -16.13 1.02 -5.64
CA VAL A 46 -17.46 0.75 -5.06
C VAL A 46 -18.05 -0.52 -5.66
N GLU A 47 -18.05 -0.66 -6.99
CA GLU A 47 -18.57 -1.83 -7.68
C GLU A 47 -17.84 -3.11 -7.26
N ARG A 48 -16.51 -3.07 -7.14
CA ARG A 48 -15.69 -4.23 -6.77
C ARG A 48 -16.08 -4.85 -5.42
N PHE A 49 -16.57 -4.02 -4.49
CA PHE A 49 -16.93 -4.44 -3.13
C PHE A 49 -18.44 -4.56 -2.93
N ASN A 50 -19.24 -3.65 -3.48
CA ASN A 50 -20.69 -3.59 -3.30
C ASN A 50 -21.47 -4.33 -4.39
N GLY A 51 -20.80 -4.73 -5.48
CA GLY A 51 -21.40 -5.35 -6.65
C GLY A 51 -21.89 -4.32 -7.68
N SER A 52 -22.04 -4.78 -8.92
CA SER A 52 -22.71 -4.04 -9.99
C SER A 52 -24.22 -3.95 -9.66
N GLY A 53 -24.85 -2.80 -9.94
CA GLY A 53 -26.14 -2.33 -9.42
C GLY A 53 -27.28 -3.36 -9.26
N GLU A 54 -28.22 -3.05 -8.37
CA GLU A 54 -29.42 -3.85 -8.08
C GLU A 54 -30.61 -3.57 -9.02
N TYR A 55 -30.51 -2.62 -9.95
CA TYR A 55 -31.68 -2.17 -10.72
C TYR A 55 -31.84 -2.90 -12.06
N GLU A 56 -32.93 -3.67 -12.12
CA GLU A 56 -33.83 -3.78 -13.29
C GLU A 56 -33.30 -4.46 -14.54
N ASP A 57 -32.99 -5.75 -14.47
CA ASP A 57 -33.43 -6.61 -15.56
C ASP A 57 -34.08 -7.88 -15.02
N ASP A 58 -35.31 -8.10 -15.47
CA ASP A 58 -36.12 -9.31 -15.28
C ASP A 58 -35.47 -10.51 -15.99
N ASN A 59 -34.44 -10.25 -16.80
CA ASN A 59 -33.56 -11.23 -17.41
C ASN A 59 -32.44 -11.65 -16.45
N PHE A 60 -32.15 -12.94 -16.48
CA PHE A 60 -31.09 -13.60 -15.72
C PHE A 60 -29.70 -13.22 -16.26
N GLU A 61 -29.33 -11.94 -16.22
CA GLU A 61 -28.00 -11.48 -16.63
C GLU A 61 -26.99 -11.78 -15.51
N ILE A 62 -25.89 -12.44 -15.87
CA ILE A 62 -24.80 -12.75 -14.95
C ILE A 62 -24.08 -11.43 -14.64
N LYS A 63 -24.15 -10.99 -13.38
CA LYS A 63 -23.44 -9.78 -12.93
C LYS A 63 -21.93 -9.93 -13.10
N GLU A 64 -21.28 -8.85 -13.54
CA GLU A 64 -19.81 -8.77 -13.64
C GLU A 64 -19.17 -8.83 -12.24
N ASN A 65 -19.73 -8.10 -11.27
CA ASN A 65 -19.29 -8.14 -9.87
C ASN A 65 -20.46 -8.41 -8.91
N TYR A 66 -20.31 -9.45 -8.09
CA TYR A 66 -21.18 -9.69 -6.94
C TYR A 66 -20.66 -8.97 -5.71
N ALA A 67 -21.59 -8.51 -4.87
CA ALA A 67 -21.26 -7.89 -3.60
C ALA A 67 -20.45 -8.86 -2.73
N LYS A 68 -19.33 -8.40 -2.18
CA LYS A 68 -18.47 -9.26 -1.35
C LYS A 68 -19.22 -9.70 -0.09
N SER A 69 -19.07 -10.99 0.21
CA SER A 69 -19.54 -11.59 1.46
C SER A 69 -18.69 -11.13 2.66
N VAL A 70 -19.24 -11.24 3.86
CA VAL A 70 -18.50 -10.93 5.11
C VAL A 70 -17.22 -11.77 5.22
N SER A 71 -17.25 -13.04 4.79
CA SER A 71 -16.07 -13.91 4.80
C SER A 71 -14.96 -13.36 3.89
N GLU A 72 -15.29 -12.94 2.68
CA GLU A 72 -14.32 -12.33 1.76
C GLU A 72 -13.79 -10.99 2.29
N MET A 73 -14.62 -10.20 2.96
CA MET A 73 -14.23 -8.95 3.60
C MET A 73 -13.23 -9.20 4.73
N LEU A 74 -13.51 -10.19 5.59
CA LEU A 74 -12.61 -10.62 6.67
C LEU A 74 -11.27 -11.11 6.13
N MET A 75 -11.29 -11.99 5.14
CA MET A 75 -10.07 -12.52 4.52
C MET A 75 -9.25 -11.43 3.84
N THR A 76 -9.91 -10.53 3.09
CA THR A 76 -9.24 -9.38 2.47
C THR A 76 -8.57 -8.52 3.55
N THR A 77 -9.29 -8.19 4.61
CA THR A 77 -8.80 -7.34 5.70
C THR A 77 -7.62 -7.99 6.44
N HIS A 78 -7.76 -9.25 6.84
CA HIS A 78 -6.73 -10.00 7.56
C HIS A 78 -5.43 -10.08 6.76
N ASN A 79 -5.53 -10.50 5.49
CA ASN A 79 -4.36 -10.67 4.62
C ASN A 79 -3.62 -9.35 4.41
N HIS A 80 -4.34 -8.26 4.14
CA HIS A 80 -3.69 -6.99 3.85
C HIS A 80 -3.18 -6.28 5.10
N ILE A 81 -3.89 -6.32 6.23
CA ILE A 81 -3.38 -5.72 7.47
C ILE A 81 -2.07 -6.40 7.88
N ILE A 82 -2.01 -7.72 7.89
CA ILE A 82 -0.78 -8.44 8.25
C ILE A 82 0.30 -8.23 7.19
N GLY A 83 -0.03 -8.47 5.92
CA GLY A 83 0.92 -8.37 4.81
C GLY A 83 1.53 -6.98 4.70
N PHE A 84 0.71 -5.92 4.69
CA PHE A 84 1.22 -4.56 4.65
C PHE A 84 1.95 -4.17 5.94
N SER A 85 1.52 -4.63 7.12
CA SER A 85 2.29 -4.37 8.35
C SER A 85 3.74 -4.85 8.22
N PHE A 86 3.97 -6.06 7.68
CA PHE A 86 5.32 -6.56 7.45
C PHE A 86 6.05 -5.82 6.32
N ILE A 87 5.40 -5.55 5.19
CA ILE A 87 5.99 -4.83 4.05
C ILE A 87 6.48 -3.44 4.50
N PHE A 88 5.62 -2.69 5.18
CA PHE A 88 5.92 -1.33 5.63
C PHE A 88 6.89 -1.32 6.81
N PHE A 89 6.83 -2.29 7.72
CA PHE A 89 7.84 -2.43 8.76
C PHE A 89 9.23 -2.67 8.17
N MET A 90 9.39 -3.58 7.22
CA MET A 90 10.70 -3.88 6.63
C MET A 90 11.23 -2.71 5.80
N ASN A 91 10.39 -2.08 4.98
CA ASN A 91 10.79 -0.89 4.22
C ASN A 91 11.14 0.28 5.17
N GLY A 92 10.31 0.52 6.18
CA GLY A 92 10.50 1.56 7.20
C GLY A 92 11.76 1.32 8.04
N LEU A 93 12.08 0.08 8.40
CA LEU A 93 13.29 -0.25 9.14
C LEU A 93 14.56 0.08 8.34
N ILE A 94 14.58 -0.24 7.03
CA ILE A 94 15.69 0.14 6.16
C ILE A 94 15.74 1.66 6.02
N PHE A 95 14.61 2.29 5.72
CA PHE A 95 14.50 3.74 5.58
C PHE A 95 14.90 4.47 6.86
N TYR A 96 14.70 3.92 8.06
CA TYR A 96 15.09 4.55 9.31
C TYR A 96 16.59 4.91 9.34
N PHE A 97 17.43 4.16 8.64
CA PHE A 97 18.88 4.41 8.57
C PHE A 97 19.27 5.40 7.46
N ASN A 98 18.31 6.00 6.75
CA ASN A 98 18.59 7.04 5.77
C ASN A 98 19.21 8.29 6.44
N SER A 99 20.01 9.01 5.67
CA SER A 99 20.70 10.24 6.08
C SER A 99 20.13 11.51 5.44
N ILE A 100 19.23 11.38 4.46
CA ILE A 100 18.60 12.48 3.71
C ILE A 100 17.43 13.11 4.48
N ILE A 101 16.45 12.32 4.89
CA ILE A 101 15.22 12.77 5.55
C ILE A 101 15.37 12.69 7.08
N LYS A 102 15.08 13.80 7.75
CA LYS A 102 15.26 13.96 9.20
C LYS A 102 14.04 14.64 9.84
N GLY A 103 13.97 14.59 11.16
CA GLY A 103 12.97 15.30 11.96
C GLY A 103 11.54 14.82 11.65
N PHE A 104 10.62 15.78 11.55
CA PHE A 104 9.20 15.53 11.35
C PHE A 104 8.91 14.60 10.16
N TRP A 105 9.51 14.87 9.00
CA TRP A 105 9.26 14.11 7.77
C TRP A 105 9.70 12.65 7.87
N LYS A 106 10.76 12.37 8.63
CA LYS A 106 11.20 10.99 8.87
C LYS A 106 10.14 10.25 9.69
N ASN A 107 9.65 10.85 10.77
CA ASN A 107 8.65 10.25 11.63
C ASN A 107 7.31 10.08 10.88
N PHE A 108 6.92 11.06 10.08
CA PHE A 108 5.73 10.99 9.24
C PHE A 108 5.77 9.77 8.32
N LEU A 109 6.82 9.63 7.48
CA LEU A 109 6.95 8.52 6.54
C LEU A 109 7.00 7.14 7.21
N LEU A 110 7.52 7.07 8.45
CA LEU A 110 7.60 5.82 9.21
C LEU A 110 6.26 5.42 9.84
N ILE A 111 5.43 6.37 10.27
CA ILE A 111 4.21 6.09 11.04
C ILE A 111 2.97 6.12 10.16
N GLU A 112 2.89 7.08 9.24
CA GLU A 112 1.72 7.33 8.41
C GLU A 112 1.20 6.08 7.69
N PRO A 113 2.03 5.21 7.08
CA PRO A 113 1.51 4.05 6.36
C PRO A 113 0.72 3.10 7.24
N PHE A 114 1.09 2.94 8.51
CA PHE A 114 0.36 2.09 9.44
C PHE A 114 -1.04 2.64 9.75
N LEU A 115 -1.17 3.96 9.87
CA LEU A 115 -2.47 4.61 10.02
C LEU A 115 -3.29 4.44 8.73
N SER A 116 -2.66 4.61 7.57
CA SER A 116 -3.33 4.45 6.28
C SER A 116 -3.77 3.02 5.99
N ILE A 117 -3.08 1.99 6.49
CA ILE A 117 -3.56 0.61 6.43
C ILE A 117 -4.90 0.49 7.17
N LEU A 118 -4.97 0.98 8.42
CA LEU A 118 -6.20 0.89 9.22
C LEU A 118 -7.34 1.69 8.58
N LEU A 119 -7.06 2.89 8.08
CA LEU A 119 -8.05 3.72 7.41
C LEU A 119 -8.52 3.09 6.08
N SER A 120 -7.62 2.54 5.28
CA SER A 120 -7.96 1.93 3.98
C SER A 120 -8.90 0.74 4.18
N PHE A 121 -8.51 -0.21 5.03
CA PHE A 121 -9.33 -1.41 5.22
C PHE A 121 -10.57 -1.12 6.05
N GLY A 122 -10.51 -0.26 7.07
CA GLY A 122 -11.69 0.16 7.81
C GLY A 122 -12.72 0.89 6.94
N SER A 123 -12.28 1.76 6.03
CA SER A 123 -13.18 2.46 5.10
C SER A 123 -13.80 1.54 4.07
N ILE A 124 -13.13 0.46 3.64
CA ILE A 124 -13.73 -0.56 2.77
C ILE A 124 -14.94 -1.23 3.45
N TRP A 125 -14.89 -1.47 4.77
CA TRP A 125 -16.06 -1.95 5.52
C TRP A 125 -17.18 -0.91 5.55
N GLY A 126 -16.86 0.36 5.80
CA GLY A 126 -17.82 1.46 5.75
C GLY A 126 -18.47 1.61 4.36
N MET A 127 -17.68 1.46 3.30
CA MET A 127 -18.14 1.49 1.91
C MET A 127 -19.14 0.36 1.64
N ARG A 128 -18.86 -0.83 2.18
CA ARG A 128 -19.69 -2.02 1.97
C ARG A 128 -20.99 -2.02 2.76
N PHE A 129 -20.97 -1.54 4.00
CA PHE A 129 -22.09 -1.74 4.94
C PHE A 129 -22.75 -0.46 5.42
N ILE A 130 -22.21 0.72 5.10
CA ILE A 130 -22.74 2.01 5.55
C ILE A 130 -23.11 2.91 4.36
N HIS A 131 -22.12 3.33 3.58
CA HIS A 131 -22.34 4.28 2.46
C HIS A 131 -21.18 4.26 1.46
N SER A 132 -21.47 4.32 0.16
CA SER A 132 -20.45 4.29 -0.91
C SER A 132 -19.39 5.39 -0.79
N GLY A 133 -19.75 6.55 -0.23
CA GLY A 133 -18.84 7.68 0.01
C GLY A 133 -17.60 7.39 0.87
N PHE A 134 -17.57 6.29 1.63
CA PHE A 134 -16.34 5.86 2.31
C PHE A 134 -15.21 5.49 1.34
N VAL A 135 -15.50 5.27 0.05
CA VAL A 135 -14.50 5.05 -1.00
C VAL A 135 -13.46 6.16 -1.06
N TYR A 136 -13.83 7.41 -0.80
CA TYR A 136 -12.88 8.53 -0.83
C TYR A 136 -11.85 8.42 0.30
N VAL A 137 -12.25 7.91 1.48
CA VAL A 137 -11.31 7.62 2.56
C VAL A 137 -10.35 6.52 2.12
N THR A 138 -10.87 5.44 1.51
CA THR A 138 -10.04 4.34 0.96
C THR A 138 -9.03 4.84 -0.05
N VAL A 139 -9.44 5.68 -0.99
CA VAL A 139 -8.58 6.22 -2.05
C VAL A 139 -7.48 7.12 -1.45
N ILE A 140 -7.84 8.05 -0.57
CA ILE A 140 -6.87 8.97 0.03
C ILE A 140 -5.84 8.21 0.86
N SER A 141 -6.26 7.29 1.72
CA SER A 141 -5.35 6.50 2.54
C SER A 141 -4.49 5.55 1.70
N ALA A 142 -5.03 4.97 0.63
CA ALA A 142 -4.25 4.14 -0.29
C ALA A 142 -3.16 4.97 -0.99
N ILE A 143 -3.51 6.16 -1.51
CA ILE A 143 -2.54 7.06 -2.15
C ILE A 143 -1.40 7.41 -1.19
N LEU A 144 -1.73 7.82 0.05
CA LEU A 144 -0.71 8.17 1.04
C LEU A 144 0.18 6.96 1.38
N MET A 145 -0.41 5.80 1.62
CA MET A 145 0.31 4.55 1.89
C MET A 145 1.31 4.20 0.77
N TYR A 146 0.87 4.20 -0.50
CA TYR A 146 1.75 3.88 -1.63
C TYR A 146 2.79 4.97 -1.91
N ALA A 147 2.43 6.25 -1.77
CA ALA A 147 3.37 7.35 -1.91
C ALA A 147 4.49 7.24 -0.86
N SER A 148 4.14 7.02 0.40
CA SER A 148 5.11 6.79 1.48
C SER A 148 5.99 5.57 1.22
N PHE A 149 5.42 4.46 0.73
CA PHE A 149 6.19 3.28 0.36
C PHE A 149 7.28 3.61 -0.68
N PHE A 150 6.90 4.19 -1.82
CA PHE A 150 7.82 4.43 -2.93
C PHE A 150 8.82 5.54 -2.62
N LEU A 151 8.44 6.56 -1.84
CA LEU A 151 9.38 7.57 -1.35
C LEU A 151 10.46 6.94 -0.46
N MET A 152 10.05 6.13 0.53
CA MET A 152 10.99 5.44 1.42
C MET A 152 11.92 4.48 0.65
N ALA A 153 11.35 3.68 -0.26
CA ALA A 153 12.11 2.73 -1.06
C ALA A 153 13.09 3.45 -2.01
N GLY A 154 12.63 4.50 -2.70
CA GLY A 154 13.45 5.28 -3.63
C GLY A 154 14.62 5.98 -2.94
N ILE A 155 14.38 6.63 -1.80
CA ILE A 155 15.43 7.28 -1.01
C ILE A 155 16.45 6.26 -0.50
N SER A 156 15.97 5.12 0.01
CA SER A 156 16.84 4.06 0.51
C SER A 156 17.70 3.48 -0.62
N LEU A 157 17.11 3.19 -1.79
CA LEU A 157 17.84 2.70 -2.96
C LEU A 157 18.88 3.71 -3.47
N TYR A 158 18.53 4.99 -3.49
CA TYR A 158 19.45 6.06 -3.85
C TYR A 158 20.66 6.10 -2.91
N GLU A 159 20.44 6.01 -1.59
CA GLU A 159 21.56 5.98 -0.62
C GLU A 159 22.41 4.73 -0.70
N LEU A 160 21.80 3.57 -0.96
CA LEU A 160 22.51 2.29 -1.03
C LEU A 160 23.38 2.18 -2.30
N LYS A 161 22.97 2.80 -3.42
CA LYS A 161 23.61 2.56 -4.73
C LYS A 161 24.30 3.76 -5.36
N ILE A 162 23.79 4.96 -5.14
CA ILE A 162 24.23 6.16 -5.86
C ILE A 162 25.02 7.09 -4.93
N LYS A 163 24.51 7.34 -3.73
CA LYS A 163 25.15 8.25 -2.78
C LYS A 163 26.48 7.67 -2.27
N ARG A 164 27.58 8.40 -2.47
CA ARG A 164 28.89 8.02 -1.93
C ARG A 164 28.99 8.38 -0.44
N SER A 165 29.77 7.60 0.31
CA SER A 165 30.18 7.97 1.67
C SER A 165 31.22 9.08 1.56
N LEU A 166 30.87 10.29 2.01
CA LEU A 166 31.83 11.35 2.30
C LEU A 166 32.52 11.08 3.64
#